data_AF-A0A0S7ZQZ8-F1
#
_entry.id   AF-A0A0S7ZQZ8-F1
#
_cell.length_a   1.000
_cell.length_b   1.000
_cell.length_c   1.000
_cell.angle_alpha   90.00
_cell.angle_beta   90.00
_cell.angle_gamma   90.00
#
_symmetry.space_group_name_H-M   'P 1'
#
loop_
_entity.id
_entity.type
_entity.pdbx_description
1 polymer ?
#
loop_
_entity_poly.entity_id
_entity_poly.type
_entity_poly.pdbx_seq_one_letter_code
_entity_poly.pdbx_strand_id
1 'polypeptide(L)'
;YKELPTSLLTKILEDAVAAHQPQMVKGRRIKLRYAHQGGKNPPIIVIHGNQVDQVPGHYKRYLMKYFREALQLYGTPVRLEFKSGANPYAGKRNKLTPRQMQKKKRLMRHIKKSSR
;
A
#
# COMPACT_ATOMS: atom_id res chain seq x y z
N TYR A 1 21.75 14.88 -16.75
CA TYR A 1 20.98 14.14 -15.72
C TYR A 1 19.50 14.28 -16.04
N LYS A 2 18.72 13.20 -16.06
CA LYS A 2 17.29 13.25 -16.40
C LYS A 2 16.49 13.40 -15.11
N GLU A 3 15.81 14.53 -14.94
CA GLU A 3 14.86 14.70 -13.85
C GLU A 3 13.63 13.82 -14.10
N LEU A 4 13.18 13.12 -13.06
CA LEU A 4 12.02 12.24 -13.11
C LEU A 4 10.88 12.92 -12.35
N PRO A 5 10.01 13.68 -13.05
CA PRO A 5 8.92 14.38 -12.37
C PRO A 5 7.95 13.38 -11.74
N THR A 6 7.44 13.75 -10.57
CA THR A 6 6.46 12.93 -9.80
C THR A 6 5.23 12.57 -10.63
N SER A 7 4.78 13.46 -11.51
CA SER A 7 3.64 13.21 -12.41
C SER A 7 3.93 12.07 -13.39
N LEU A 8 5.11 12.05 -14.01
CA LEU A 8 5.53 10.97 -14.91
C LEU A 8 5.62 9.64 -14.17
N LEU A 9 6.27 9.63 -13.00
CA LEU A 9 6.43 8.40 -12.21
C LEU A 9 5.09 7.86 -11.72
N THR A 10 4.17 8.75 -11.35
CA THR A 10 2.82 8.36 -10.92
C THR A 10 2.01 7.82 -12.09
N LYS A 11 2.10 8.42 -13.28
CA LYS A 11 1.44 7.90 -14.49
C LYS A 11 1.95 6.49 -14.85
N ILE A 12 3.27 6.29 -14.85
CA ILE A 12 3.87 4.97 -15.11
C ILE A 12 3.39 3.94 -14.08
N LEU A 13 3.26 4.34 -12.80
CA LEU A 13 2.73 3.47 -11.75
C LEU A 13 1.28 3.08 -12.01
N GLU A 14 0.44 4.04 -12.39
CA GLU A 14 -0.97 3.80 -12.72
C GLU A 14 -1.11 2.84 -13.90
N ASP A 15 -0.34 3.05 -14.96
CA ASP A 15 -0.32 2.17 -16.14
C ASP A 15 0.13 0.74 -15.76
N ALA A 16 1.16 0.62 -14.92
CA ALA A 16 1.62 -0.68 -14.43
C ALA A 16 0.53 -1.40 -13.61
N VAL A 17 -0.15 -0.69 -12.73
CA VAL A 17 -1.22 -1.25 -11.89
C VAL A 17 -2.44 -1.62 -12.72
N ALA A 18 -2.75 -0.85 -13.77
CA ALA A 18 -3.83 -1.15 -14.71
C ALA A 18 -3.52 -2.42 -15.52
N ALA A 19 -2.29 -2.57 -15.99
CA ALA A 19 -1.84 -3.74 -16.75
C ALA A 19 -1.75 -5.01 -15.89
N HIS A 20 -1.16 -4.91 -14.70
CA HIS A 20 -1.08 -6.02 -13.76
C HIS A 20 -1.42 -5.56 -12.35
N GLN A 21 -2.53 -6.08 -11.87
CA GLN A 21 -3.20 -5.61 -10.69
C GLN A 21 -2.65 -6.33 -9.44
N PRO A 22 -2.36 -5.65 -8.30
CA PRO A 22 -1.76 -6.29 -7.14
C PRO A 22 -2.75 -7.24 -6.47
N GLN A 23 -2.20 -8.31 -5.88
CA GLN A 23 -2.96 -9.32 -5.13
C GLN A 23 -3.60 -8.73 -3.88
N MET A 24 -4.70 -9.35 -3.43
CA MET A 24 -5.34 -9.00 -2.17
C MET A 24 -4.62 -9.66 -1.00
N VAL A 25 -4.39 -8.91 0.06
CA VAL A 25 -3.77 -9.40 1.30
C VAL A 25 -4.75 -9.17 2.45
N LYS A 26 -5.08 -10.24 3.20
CA LYS A 26 -6.02 -10.19 4.34
C LYS A 26 -7.38 -9.57 3.99
N GLY A 27 -7.93 -9.94 2.83
CA GLY A 27 -9.23 -9.47 2.34
C GLY A 27 -9.27 -8.00 1.89
N ARG A 28 -8.12 -7.32 1.80
CA ARG A 28 -8.01 -5.95 1.30
C ARG A 28 -7.00 -5.87 0.17
N ARG A 29 -7.25 -4.97 -0.76
CA ARG A 29 -6.34 -4.72 -1.87
C ARG A 29 -5.26 -3.72 -1.47
N ILE A 30 -4.02 -4.01 -1.86
CA ILE A 30 -2.91 -3.06 -1.77
C ILE A 30 -3.23 -1.89 -2.71
N LYS A 31 -3.17 -0.66 -2.20
CA LYS A 31 -3.40 0.55 -3.01
C LYS A 31 -2.10 1.33 -3.14
N LEU A 32 -1.53 1.35 -4.35
CA LEU A 32 -0.40 2.21 -4.69
C LEU A 32 -0.98 3.55 -5.19
N ARG A 33 -0.61 4.67 -4.57
CA ARG A 33 -1.27 5.97 -4.78
C ARG A 33 -0.48 6.90 -5.68
N TYR A 34 0.81 7.03 -5.42
CA TYR A 34 1.69 7.88 -6.23
C TYR A 34 3.15 7.45 -6.04
N ALA A 35 4.01 7.89 -6.95
CA ALA A 35 5.44 7.62 -6.90
C ALA A 35 6.22 8.93 -7.11
N HIS A 36 7.35 9.06 -6.42
CA HIS A 36 8.27 10.17 -6.60
C HIS A 36 9.73 9.68 -6.62
N GLN A 37 10.62 10.51 -7.14
CA GLN A 37 12.05 10.22 -7.13
C GLN A 37 12.62 10.46 -5.72
N GLY A 38 13.16 9.41 -5.11
CA GLY A 38 13.85 9.49 -3.81
C GLY A 38 15.37 9.68 -3.94
N GLY A 39 15.97 9.15 -5.01
CA GLY A 39 17.42 9.14 -5.21
C GLY A 39 17.81 9.09 -6.68
N LYS A 40 19.04 9.52 -6.97
CA LYS A 40 19.52 9.78 -8.33
C LYS A 40 20.45 8.67 -8.87
N ASN A 41 21.46 8.29 -8.10
CA ASN A 41 22.44 7.26 -8.49
C ASN A 41 22.70 6.30 -7.32
N PRO A 42 22.10 5.10 -7.31
CA PRO A 42 21.15 4.58 -8.31
C PRO A 42 19.79 5.29 -8.27
N PRO A 43 18.99 5.27 -9.36
CA PRO A 43 17.62 5.79 -9.35
C PRO A 43 16.76 5.05 -8.31
N ILE A 44 16.32 5.78 -7.29
CA ILE A 44 15.40 5.27 -6.26
C ILE A 44 14.03 5.90 -6.52
N ILE A 45 13.02 5.06 -6.72
CA ILE A 45 11.63 5.47 -6.85
C ILE A 45 10.90 5.04 -5.59
N VAL A 46 10.30 6.01 -4.89
CA VAL A 46 9.57 5.78 -3.66
C VAL A 46 8.08 5.79 -3.99
N ILE A 47 7.42 4.65 -3.73
CA ILE A 47 6.00 4.44 -3.97
C ILE A 47 5.25 4.57 -2.64
N HIS A 48 4.26 5.45 -2.62
CA HIS A 48 3.38 5.65 -1.46
C HIS A 48 2.06 4.93 -1.63
N GLY A 49 1.52 4.43 -0.54
CA GLY A 49 0.21 3.78 -0.58
C GLY A 49 -0.26 3.16 0.72
N ASN A 50 -1.28 2.32 0.60
CA ASN A 50 -1.85 1.55 1.71
C ASN A 50 -1.43 0.10 1.61
N GLN A 51 -1.03 -0.48 2.75
CA GLN A 51 -0.53 -1.87 2.85
C GLN A 51 0.66 -2.17 1.92
N VAL A 52 1.45 -1.15 1.58
CA VAL A 52 2.59 -1.30 0.66
C VAL A 52 3.70 -2.20 1.23
N ASP A 53 3.77 -2.32 2.55
CA ASP A 53 4.70 -3.22 3.26
C ASP A 53 4.39 -4.70 2.97
N GLN A 54 3.15 -5.00 2.54
CA GLN A 54 2.69 -6.35 2.21
C GLN A 54 2.84 -6.69 0.73
N VAL A 55 3.46 -5.82 -0.08
CA VAL A 55 3.69 -6.09 -1.50
C VAL A 55 4.63 -7.29 -1.64
N PRO A 56 4.22 -8.39 -2.30
CA PRO A 56 5.07 -9.55 -2.49
C PRO A 56 6.31 -9.24 -3.33
N GLY A 57 7.41 -9.95 -3.08
CA GLY A 57 8.67 -9.75 -3.80
C GLY A 57 8.56 -9.91 -5.33
N HIS A 58 7.69 -10.80 -5.82
CA HIS A 58 7.45 -10.95 -7.26
C HIS A 58 6.82 -9.69 -7.88
N TYR A 59 5.89 -9.05 -7.17
CA TYR A 59 5.24 -7.84 -7.64
C TYR A 59 6.20 -6.63 -7.59
N LYS A 60 7.10 -6.58 -6.59
CA LYS A 60 8.20 -5.59 -6.56
C LYS A 60 9.10 -5.73 -7.79
N ARG A 61 9.46 -6.96 -8.18
CA ARG A 61 10.25 -7.21 -9.40
C ARG A 61 9.52 -6.81 -10.67
N TYR A 62 8.22 -7.09 -10.74
CA TYR A 62 7.37 -6.65 -11.85
C TYR A 62 7.41 -5.12 -12.01
N LEU A 63 7.13 -4.37 -10.93
CA LEU A 63 7.17 -2.91 -10.97
C LEU A 63 8.56 -2.39 -11.33
N MET A 64 9.62 -2.99 -10.78
CA MET A 64 10.99 -2.60 -11.09
C MET A 64 11.33 -2.77 -12.57
N LYS A 65 10.90 -3.89 -13.19
CA LYS A 65 11.04 -4.14 -14.62
C LYS A 65 10.25 -3.10 -15.43
N TYR A 66 9.00 -2.83 -15.05
CA TYR A 66 8.12 -1.88 -15.73
C TYR A 66 8.70 -0.46 -15.73
N PHE A 67 9.15 0.02 -14.58
CA PHE A 67 9.80 1.33 -14.48
C PHE A 67 11.09 1.42 -15.28
N ARG A 68 11.91 0.36 -15.28
CA ARG A 68 13.15 0.31 -16.05
C ARG A 68 12.87 0.44 -17.55
N GLU A 69 11.87 -0.28 -18.06
CA GLU A 69 11.47 -0.26 -19.47
C GLU A 69 10.85 1.09 -19.85
N ALA A 70 9.91 1.60 -19.06
CA ALA A 70 9.24 2.87 -19.32
C ALA A 70 10.19 4.08 -19.30
N LEU A 71 11.19 4.06 -18.42
CA LEU A 71 12.17 5.15 -18.30
C LEU A 71 13.41 4.98 -19.19
N GLN A 72 13.54 3.85 -19.89
CA GLN A 72 14.69 3.50 -20.73
C GLN A 72 16.03 3.60 -19.97
N LEU A 73 16.03 3.18 -18.71
CA LEU A 73 17.22 3.23 -17.85
C LEU A 73 18.10 2.00 -18.11
N TYR A 74 19.04 2.13 -19.05
CA TYR A 74 20.04 1.13 -19.35
C TYR A 74 21.32 1.39 -18.53
N GLY A 75 21.83 0.37 -17.84
CA GLY A 75 23.11 0.44 -17.13
C GLY A 75 23.05 0.76 -15.63
N THR A 76 21.88 1.08 -15.06
CA THR A 76 21.74 1.24 -13.59
C THR A 76 20.48 0.53 -13.09
N PRO A 77 20.56 -0.26 -12.00
CA PRO A 77 19.38 -0.89 -11.43
C PRO A 77 18.42 0.15 -10.84
N VAL A 78 17.15 0.05 -11.17
CA VAL A 78 16.07 0.84 -10.53
C VAL A 78 15.79 0.23 -9.16
N ARG A 79 15.85 1.03 -8.11
CA ARG A 79 15.47 0.60 -6.75
C ARG A 79 14.09 1.12 -6.43
N LEU A 80 13.25 0.24 -5.87
CA LEU A 80 11.92 0.60 -5.40
C LEU A 80 11.87 0.58 -3.88
N GLU A 81 11.43 1.68 -3.30
CA GLU A 81 11.09 1.78 -1.89
C GLU A 81 9.59 1.96 -1.73
N PHE A 82 9.04 1.34 -0.70
CA PHE A 82 7.62 1.40 -0.39
C PHE A 82 7.45 2.12 0.93
N LYS A 83 6.64 3.19 0.96
CA LYS A 83 6.35 3.93 2.18
C LYS A 83 4.86 3.93 2.46
N SER A 84 4.48 3.35 3.60
CA SER A 84 3.14 3.48 4.15
C SER A 84 3.03 4.76 4.99
N GLY A 85 1.85 5.35 5.04
CA GLY A 85 1.57 6.46 5.95
C GLY A 85 1.51 5.96 7.40
N ALA A 86 1.96 6.80 8.35
CA ALA A 86 1.81 6.50 9.76
C ALA A 86 0.31 6.45 10.14
N ASN A 87 -0.13 5.36 10.76
CA ASN A 87 -1.49 5.24 11.26
C ASN A 87 -1.58 5.84 12.67
N PRO A 88 -2.26 6.99 12.88
CA PRO A 88 -2.33 7.66 14.18
C PRO A 88 -3.13 6.88 15.25
N TYR A 89 -3.79 5.79 14.84
CA TYR A 89 -4.52 4.87 15.71
C TYR A 89 -3.77 3.56 15.97
N ALA A 90 -2.56 3.38 15.42
CA ALA A 90 -1.73 2.22 15.73
C ALA A 90 -1.47 2.15 17.24
N GLY A 91 -1.71 0.99 17.85
CA GLY A 91 -1.52 0.77 19.29
C GLY A 91 -2.61 1.35 20.20
N LYS A 92 -3.52 2.20 19.71
CA LYS A 92 -4.63 2.72 20.51
C LYS A 92 -5.75 1.68 20.61
N ARG A 93 -6.00 1.16 21.82
CA ARG A 93 -7.20 0.33 22.09
C ARG A 93 -8.45 1.19 21.96
N ASN A 94 -9.38 0.79 21.09
CA ASN A 94 -10.68 1.46 20.98
C ASN A 94 -11.48 1.22 22.28
N LYS A 95 -11.56 2.24 23.15
CA LYS A 95 -12.42 2.19 24.33
C LYS A 95 -13.87 2.33 23.87
N LEU A 96 -14.65 1.27 24.04
CA LEU A 96 -16.07 1.27 23.69
C LEU A 96 -16.78 2.39 24.45
N THR A 97 -17.61 3.16 23.75
CA THR A 97 -18.45 4.17 24.40
C THR A 97 -19.47 3.50 25.32
N PRO A 98 -20.00 4.19 26.35
CA PRO A 98 -21.01 3.61 27.25
C PRO A 98 -22.21 3.00 26.49
N ARG A 99 -22.66 3.66 25.42
CA ARG A 99 -23.72 3.17 24.53
C ARG A 99 -23.33 1.88 23.80
N GLN A 100 -22.11 1.78 23.28
CA GLN A 100 -21.60 0.57 22.62
C GLN A 100 -21.47 -0.59 23.61
N MET A 101 -21.03 -0.32 24.85
CA MET A 101 -20.98 -1.32 25.92
C MET A 101 -22.38 -1.86 26.25
N GLN A 102 -23.37 -0.97 26.40
CA GLN A 102 -24.76 -1.38 26.65
C GLN A 102 -25.34 -2.20 25.49
N LYS A 103 -25.10 -1.78 24.23
CA LYS A 103 -25.52 -2.53 23.04
C LYS A 103 -24.90 -3.93 23.01
N LYS A 104 -23.60 -4.04 23.29
CA LYS A 104 -22.89 -5.34 23.37
C LYS A 104 -23.45 -6.21 24.49
N LYS A 105 -23.67 -5.66 25.69
CA LYS A 105 -24.30 -6.38 26.81
C LYS A 105 -25.68 -6.92 26.43
N ARG A 106 -26.52 -6.11 25.78
CA ARG A 106 -27.87 -6.52 25.35
C ARG A 106 -27.81 -7.67 24.33
N LEU A 107 -26.93 -7.57 23.34
CA LEU A 107 -26.72 -8.64 22.34
C LEU A 107 -26.28 -9.95 23.01
N MET A 108 -25.28 -9.90 23.90
CA MET A 108 -24.77 -11.10 24.59
C MET A 108 -25.83 -11.78 25.45
N ARG A 109 -26.73 -11.02 26.10
CA ARG A 109 -27.87 -11.60 26.83
C ARG A 109 -28.81 -12.38 25.91
N HIS A 110 -29.10 -11.84 24.73
CA HIS A 110 -29.99 -12.47 23.76
C HIS A 110 -29.38 -13.77 23.21
N ILE A 111 -28.10 -13.75 22.83
CA ILE A 111 -27.37 -14.94 22.38
C ILE A 111 -27.39 -16.03 23.46
N LYS A 112 -27.08 -15.67 24.73
CA LYS A 112 -27.08 -16.63 25.85
C LYS A 112 -28.46 -17.21 26.17
N LYS A 113 -29.53 -16.45 25.91
CA LYS A 113 -30.92 -16.94 26.06
C LYS A 113 -31.31 -17.89 24.91
N SER A 114 -30.85 -17.61 23.69
CA SER A 114 -31.13 -18.44 22.51
C SER A 114 -30.31 -19.73 22.43
N SER A 115 -29.18 -19.79 23.14
CA SER A 115 -28.32 -20.98 23.24
C SER A 115 -28.71 -21.91 24.40
N ARG A 116 -29.85 -21.67 25.04
CA ARG A 116 -30.41 -22.42 26.17
C ARG A 116 -31.74 -23.00 25.74
#